data_AF-A0A1V6HCL2-F1
#
_entry.id   AF-A0A1V6HCL2-F1
#
_cell.length_a   1.000
_cell.length_b   1.000
_cell.length_c   1.000
_cell.angle_alpha   90.00
_cell.angle_beta   90.00
_cell.angle_gamma   90.00
#
_symmetry.space_group_name_H-M   'P 1'
#
loop_
_entity.id
_entity.type
_entity.pdbx_description
1 polymer ?
#
loop_
_entity_poly.entity_id
_entity_poly.type
_entity_poly.pdbx_seq_one_letter_code
_entity_poly.pdbx_strand_id
1 'polypeptide(L)'
;MIVVRIRHRREVYEEQGGRKMSIATIQVHGEEFVILPRKEYDRLRGVPEGAVDAVAFAREAIGRDLRAARERAGLTQAELAKRLRRSQAMVSAAENGAMRVGERYVKAVLRACGGAAGE
;
A
#
# COMPACT_ATOMS: atom_id res chain seq x y z
N MET A 1 -17.07 -24.09 13.79
CA MET A 1 -16.74 -24.17 12.35
C MET A 1 -16.81 -22.76 11.79
N ILE A 2 -15.73 -22.23 11.22
CA ILE A 2 -15.71 -20.89 10.63
C ILE A 2 -15.48 -21.06 9.13
N VAL A 3 -16.28 -20.36 8.33
CA VAL A 3 -16.37 -20.50 6.89
C VAL A 3 -15.83 -19.20 6.28
N VAL A 4 -14.73 -19.25 5.51
CA VAL A 4 -14.03 -18.07 4.97
C VAL A 4 -14.19 -17.97 3.46
N ARG A 5 -14.63 -16.80 2.97
CA ARG A 5 -14.86 -16.53 1.54
C ARG A 5 -13.55 -16.08 0.87
N ILE A 6 -13.03 -16.86 -0.08
CA ILE A 6 -11.84 -16.47 -0.86
C ILE A 6 -12.30 -15.92 -2.21
N ARG A 7 -11.87 -14.71 -2.59
CA ARG A 7 -12.31 -14.05 -3.84
C ARG A 7 -11.38 -14.17 -5.05
N HIS A 8 -10.18 -14.76 -4.98
CA HIS A 8 -9.43 -15.07 -6.21
C HIS A 8 -8.28 -16.08 -6.12
N ARG A 9 -8.18 -16.84 -7.23
CA ARG A 9 -7.09 -17.63 -7.84
C ARG A 9 -6.57 -18.88 -7.09
N ARG A 10 -6.78 -20.04 -7.72
CA ARG A 10 -6.09 -21.32 -7.44
C ARG A 10 -4.58 -21.13 -7.61
N GLU A 11 -3.85 -21.11 -6.52
CA GLU A 11 -2.44 -21.47 -6.50
C GLU A 11 -2.29 -22.62 -5.52
N VAL A 12 -1.84 -23.76 -6.04
CA VAL A 12 -1.57 -24.96 -5.26
C VAL A 12 -0.25 -24.69 -4.54
N TYR A 13 -0.32 -24.39 -3.25
CA TYR A 13 0.88 -24.23 -2.42
C TYR A 13 1.39 -25.61 -2.03
N GLU A 14 2.50 -26.04 -2.64
CA GLU A 14 3.22 -27.25 -2.27
C GLU A 14 4.30 -26.88 -1.24
N GLU A 15 4.01 -27.01 0.05
CA GLU A 15 5.00 -26.86 1.12
C GLU A 15 5.58 -28.22 1.53
N GLN A 16 6.91 -28.29 1.53
CA GLN A 16 7.69 -29.43 1.98
C GLN A 16 7.58 -29.58 3.50
N GLY A 17 7.04 -30.71 3.98
CA GLY A 17 7.09 -31.09 5.39
C GLY A 17 5.77 -31.49 6.03
N GLY A 18 5.36 -32.75 5.85
CA GLY A 18 4.79 -33.53 6.97
C GLY A 18 3.37 -33.24 7.48
N ARG A 19 2.42 -32.71 6.69
CA ARG A 19 0.98 -33.04 6.86
C ARG A 19 0.21 -32.65 5.59
N LYS A 20 -0.36 -33.62 4.86
CA LYS A 20 -1.34 -33.34 3.80
C LYS A 20 -2.55 -32.62 4.41
N MET A 21 -2.59 -31.29 4.34
CA MET A 21 -3.81 -30.53 4.59
C MET A 21 -4.64 -30.59 3.30
N SER A 22 -5.60 -31.51 3.24
CA SER A 22 -6.60 -31.48 2.17
C SER A 22 -7.45 -30.22 2.35
N ILE A 23 -7.31 -29.26 1.45
CA ILE A 23 -8.19 -28.09 1.39
C ILE A 23 -9.58 -28.62 1.02
N ALA A 24 -10.48 -28.70 2.00
CA ALA A 24 -11.87 -29.05 1.78
C ALA A 24 -12.67 -27.77 1.49
N THR A 25 -13.52 -27.81 0.47
CA THR A 25 -14.43 -26.70 0.13
C THR A 25 -15.89 -27.07 0.43
N ILE A 26 -16.72 -26.06 0.69
CA ILE A 26 -18.16 -26.19 0.88
C ILE A 26 -18.90 -25.11 0.09
N GLN A 27 -20.05 -25.47 -0.48
CA GLN A 27 -20.97 -24.54 -1.16
C GLN A 27 -22.03 -24.06 -0.17
N VAL A 28 -22.14 -22.74 0.02
CA VAL A 28 -23.17 -22.12 0.86
C VAL A 28 -23.81 -20.97 0.06
N HIS A 29 -25.12 -21.07 -0.20
CA HIS A 29 -25.87 -20.08 -1.00
C HIS A 29 -25.24 -19.72 -2.36
N GLY A 30 -24.64 -20.70 -3.05
CA GLY A 30 -24.00 -20.51 -4.36
C GLY A 30 -22.61 -19.88 -4.32
N GLU A 31 -22.04 -19.68 -3.13
CA GLU A 31 -20.66 -19.26 -2.95
C GLU A 31 -19.81 -20.42 -2.41
N GLU A 32 -18.60 -20.57 -2.96
CA GLU A 32 -17.63 -21.57 -2.50
C GLU A 32 -16.79 -21.00 -1.35
N PHE A 33 -16.64 -21.79 -0.31
CA PHE A 33 -15.84 -21.45 0.87
C PHE A 33 -14.82 -22.54 1.17
N VAL A 34 -13.69 -22.15 1.76
CA VAL A 34 -12.68 -23.08 2.28
C VAL A 34 -12.95 -23.39 3.75
N ILE A 35 -12.86 -24.67 4.11
CA ILE A 35 -12.95 -25.14 5.48
C ILE A 35 -11.55 -25.15 6.08
N LEU A 36 -11.35 -24.33 7.12
CA LEU A 36 -10.11 -24.28 7.89
C LEU A 36 -10.35 -24.80 9.31
N PRO A 37 -9.44 -25.60 9.88
CA PRO A 37 -9.42 -25.87 11.31
C PRO A 37 -9.38 -24.56 12.10
N ARG A 38 -10.07 -24.48 13.24
CA ARG A 38 -10.17 -23.23 14.03
C ARG A 38 -8.80 -22.64 14.39
N LYS A 39 -7.84 -23.48 14.76
CA LYS A 39 -6.45 -23.06 15.05
C LYS A 39 -5.77 -22.41 13.84
N GLU A 40 -6.06 -22.90 12.63
CA GLU A 40 -5.52 -22.33 11.39
C GLU A 40 -6.17 -21.00 11.05
N TYR A 41 -7.49 -20.92 11.19
CA TYR A 41 -8.20 -19.64 11.07
C TYR A 41 -7.69 -18.62 12.08
N ASP A 42 -7.44 -19.03 13.33
CA ASP A 42 -6.93 -18.12 14.36
C ASP A 42 -5.46 -17.69 14.10
N ARG A 43 -4.66 -18.47 13.37
CA ARG A 43 -3.34 -18.06 12.87
C ARG A 43 -3.43 -17.05 11.73
N LEU A 44 -4.34 -17.30 10.77
CA LEU A 44 -4.50 -16.48 9.58
C LEU A 44 -5.28 -15.19 9.86
N ARG A 45 -6.15 -15.19 10.87
CA ARG A 45 -6.90 -14.01 11.28
C ARG A 45 -6.00 -13.17 12.18
N GLY A 46 -5.61 -12.01 11.70
CA GLY A 46 -4.78 -11.09 12.46
C GLY A 46 -4.12 -10.08 11.55
N VAL A 47 -3.60 -9.03 12.17
CA VAL A 47 -2.60 -8.18 11.54
C VAL A 47 -1.28 -8.94 11.68
N PRO A 48 -0.61 -9.36 10.60
CA PRO A 48 0.64 -10.10 10.67
C PRO A 48 1.66 -9.39 11.57
N GLU A 49 2.53 -10.16 12.22
CA GLU A 49 3.66 -9.58 12.95
C GLU A 49 4.50 -8.72 11.98
N GLY A 50 4.77 -7.47 12.35
CA GLY A 50 5.47 -6.50 11.50
C GLY A 50 4.59 -5.75 10.50
N ALA A 51 3.28 -6.00 10.44
CA ALA A 51 2.40 -5.14 9.66
C ALA A 51 2.31 -3.73 10.28
N VAL A 52 2.30 -2.73 9.40
CA VAL A 52 2.27 -1.31 9.74
C VAL A 52 0.95 -0.68 9.33
N ASP A 53 0.63 0.47 9.91
CA ASP A 53 -0.52 1.26 9.47
C ASP A 53 -0.33 1.66 8.00
N ALA A 54 -1.20 1.15 7.12
CA ALA A 54 -1.10 1.35 5.69
C ALA A 54 -1.19 2.82 5.29
N VAL A 55 -1.95 3.62 6.04
CA VAL A 55 -2.14 5.05 5.74
C VAL A 55 -0.89 5.85 6.09
N ALA A 56 -0.29 5.60 7.25
CA ALA A 56 0.96 6.20 7.67
C ALA A 56 2.09 5.80 6.72
N PHE A 57 2.21 4.50 6.42
CA PHE A 57 3.20 3.99 5.47
C PHE A 57 3.07 4.65 4.09
N ALA A 58 1.84 4.74 3.55
CA ALA A 58 1.60 5.39 2.26
C ALA A 58 1.98 6.87 2.26
N ARG A 59 1.69 7.61 3.34
CA ARG A 59 2.06 9.04 3.45
C ARG A 59 3.57 9.24 3.43
N GLU A 60 4.31 8.44 4.19
CA GLU A 60 5.76 8.50 4.20
C GLU A 60 6.36 8.10 2.85
N ALA A 61 5.85 7.03 2.24
CA ALA A 61 6.31 6.58 0.93
C ALA A 61 6.10 7.67 -0.14
N ILE A 62 4.90 8.25 -0.21
CA ILE A 62 4.61 9.37 -1.12
C ILE A 62 5.55 10.55 -0.84
N GLY A 63 5.76 10.93 0.43
CA GLY A 63 6.66 12.02 0.80
C GLY A 63 8.10 11.80 0.32
N ARG A 64 8.62 10.58 0.53
CA ARG A 64 9.95 10.17 0.03
C ARG A 64 10.04 10.23 -1.49
N ASP A 65 9.02 9.78 -2.20
CA ASP A 65 9.01 9.79 -3.67
C ASP A 65 8.97 11.22 -4.24
N LEU A 66 8.19 12.12 -3.62
CA LEU A 66 8.15 13.54 -3.99
C LEU A 66 9.51 14.22 -3.74
N ARG A 67 10.14 13.93 -2.59
CA ARG A 67 11.49 14.42 -2.29
C ARG A 67 12.49 13.95 -3.34
N ALA A 68 12.48 12.66 -3.66
CA ALA A 68 13.40 12.09 -4.64
C ALA A 68 13.18 12.70 -6.03
N ALA A 69 11.93 12.97 -6.42
CA ALA A 69 11.62 13.67 -7.67
C ALA A 69 12.18 15.10 -7.69
N ARG A 70 12.04 15.83 -6.59
CA ARG A 70 12.60 17.18 -6.42
C ARG A 70 14.12 17.17 -6.53
N GLU A 71 14.78 16.23 -5.84
CA GLU A 71 16.24 16.11 -5.81
C GLU A 71 16.81 15.74 -7.17
N ARG A 72 16.18 14.81 -7.89
CA ARG A 72 16.54 14.50 -9.29
C ARG A 72 16.38 15.69 -10.23
N ALA A 73 15.45 16.59 -9.95
CA ALA A 73 15.26 17.83 -10.69
C ALA A 73 16.24 18.95 -10.29
N GLY A 74 17.12 18.71 -9.31
CA GLY A 74 18.09 19.69 -8.82
C GLY A 74 17.45 20.87 -8.07
N LEU A 75 16.23 20.70 -7.55
CA LEU A 75 15.49 21.79 -6.90
C LEU A 75 15.65 21.73 -5.37
N THR A 76 15.77 22.89 -4.75
CA THR A 76 15.52 23.06 -3.31
C THR A 76 14.02 23.05 -3.01
N GLN A 77 13.64 22.83 -1.75
CA GLN A 77 12.24 22.91 -1.33
C GLN A 77 11.63 24.31 -1.58
N ALA A 78 12.43 25.36 -1.43
CA ALA A 78 12.00 26.74 -1.68
C ALA A 78 11.70 27.00 -3.17
N GLU A 79 12.53 26.46 -4.07
CA GLU A 79 12.32 26.58 -5.52
C GLU A 79 11.10 25.78 -5.98
N LEU A 80 10.92 24.55 -5.47
CA LEU A 80 9.71 23.78 -5.73
C LEU A 80 8.46 24.51 -5.23
N ALA A 81 8.51 25.05 -4.01
CA ALA A 81 7.41 25.83 -3.45
C ALA A 81 7.06 27.04 -4.32
N LYS A 82 8.06 27.77 -4.82
CA LYS A 82 7.89 28.88 -5.76
C LYS A 82 7.21 28.45 -7.06
N ARG A 83 7.64 27.32 -7.65
CA ARG A 83 7.02 26.74 -8.86
C ARG A 83 5.55 26.35 -8.64
N LEU A 84 5.24 25.80 -7.47
CA LEU A 84 3.89 25.37 -7.11
C LEU A 84 2.98 26.49 -6.59
N ARG A 85 3.52 27.70 -6.37
CA ARG A 85 2.84 28.81 -5.68
C ARG A 85 2.32 28.38 -4.30
N ARG A 86 3.17 27.69 -3.54
CA ARG A 86 2.91 27.21 -2.16
C ARG A 86 4.01 27.68 -1.21
N SER A 87 3.81 27.50 0.09
CA SER A 87 4.85 27.76 1.08
C SER A 87 5.89 26.63 1.11
N GLN A 88 7.14 26.97 1.44
CA GLN A 88 8.19 25.97 1.65
C GLN A 88 7.87 25.04 2.83
N ALA A 89 7.21 25.55 3.87
CA ALA A 89 6.70 24.74 4.98
C ALA A 89 5.71 23.65 4.52
N MET A 90 4.83 23.95 3.55
CA MET A 90 3.91 22.94 2.99
C MET A 90 4.66 21.86 2.21
N VAL A 91 5.67 22.24 1.42
CA VAL A 91 6.52 21.27 0.70
C VAL A 91 7.27 20.37 1.69
N SER A 92 7.83 20.95 2.75
CA SER A 92 8.50 20.18 3.81
C SER A 92 7.54 19.22 4.52
N ALA A 93 6.34 19.67 4.89
CA ALA A 93 5.34 18.81 5.52
C ALA A 93 4.89 17.66 4.60
N ALA A 94 4.75 17.93 3.29
CA ALA A 94 4.42 16.91 2.30
C ALA A 94 5.55 15.87 2.14
N GLU A 95 6.80 16.31 2.00
CA GLU A 95 7.95 15.42 1.82
C GLU A 95 8.26 14.58 3.07
N ASN A 96 7.90 15.07 4.26
CA ASN A 96 8.06 14.34 5.52
C ASN A 96 6.87 13.43 5.84
N GLY A 97 5.84 13.37 5.00
CA GLY A 97 4.61 12.59 5.29
C GLY A 97 3.76 13.17 6.43
N ALA A 98 4.10 14.36 6.94
CA ALA A 98 3.42 15.03 8.06
C ALA A 98 2.03 15.56 7.69
N MET A 99 1.71 15.62 6.40
CA MET A 99 0.37 15.98 5.93
C MET A 99 -0.13 15.03 4.84
N ARG A 100 -1.45 14.88 4.77
CA ARG A 100 -2.09 14.17 3.67
C ARG A 100 -2.03 15.03 2.40
N VAL A 101 -1.43 14.48 1.35
CA VAL A 101 -1.43 15.09 0.01
C VAL A 101 -2.40 14.34 -0.90
N GLY A 102 -3.14 15.09 -1.72
CA GLY A 102 -4.02 14.53 -2.74
C GLY A 102 -3.29 14.31 -4.06
N GLU A 103 -3.86 13.48 -4.93
CA GLU A 103 -3.33 13.18 -6.27
C GLU A 103 -3.02 14.43 -7.10
N ARG A 104 -3.88 15.45 -7.04
CA ARG A 104 -3.67 16.73 -7.74
C ARG A 104 -2.36 17.41 -7.33
N TYR A 105 -2.00 17.33 -6.04
CA TYR A 105 -0.74 17.88 -5.54
C TYR A 105 0.45 17.05 -6.04
N VAL A 106 0.37 15.72 -5.95
CA VAL A 106 1.39 14.80 -6.46
C VAL A 106 1.68 15.06 -7.93
N LYS A 107 0.64 15.12 -8.78
CA LYS A 107 0.77 15.44 -10.21
C LYS A 107 1.42 16.80 -10.44
N ALA A 108 1.06 17.82 -9.64
CA ALA A 108 1.65 19.14 -9.76
C ALA A 108 3.15 19.15 -9.42
N VAL A 109 3.57 18.42 -8.36
CA VAL A 109 4.97 18.27 -7.99
C VAL A 109 5.75 17.55 -9.09
N LEU A 110 5.24 16.42 -9.60
CA LEU A 110 5.91 15.65 -10.64
C LEU A 110 6.11 16.47 -11.92
N ARG A 111 5.07 17.22 -12.35
CA ARG A 111 5.19 18.15 -13.48
C ARG A 111 6.20 19.27 -13.22
N ALA A 112 6.21 19.85 -12.01
CA ALA A 112 7.16 20.89 -11.64
C ALA A 112 8.62 20.39 -11.57
N CYS A 113 8.81 19.08 -11.38
CA CYS A 113 10.11 18.40 -11.36
C CYS A 113 10.51 17.82 -12.73
N GLY A 114 9.71 18.02 -13.78
CA GLY A 114 10.01 17.50 -15.13
C GLY A 114 9.70 16.02 -15.33
N GLY A 115 9.00 15.38 -14.37
CA GLY A 115 8.49 14.03 -14.57
C GLY A 115 7.27 14.05 -15.49
N ALA A 116 7.28 13.19 -16.52
CA ALA A 116 6.08 12.86 -17.27
C ALA A 116 5.07 12.26 -16.30
N ALA A 117 4.12 13.07 -15.82
CA ALA A 117 2.92 12.55 -15.19
C ALA A 117 2.15 11.83 -16.30
N GLY A 118 2.35 10.51 -16.39
CA GLY A 118 1.74 9.65 -17.41
C GLY A 118 0.26 9.99 -17.60
N GLU A 119 -0.09 10.21 -18.87
CA GLU A 119 -1.46 10.34 -19.35
C GLU A 119 -2.26 9.06 -19.13
#